data_AF-A0A2K3KG20-F1
#
_entry.id   AF-A0A2K3KG20-F1
#
_cell.length_a   1.000
_cell.length_b   1.000
_cell.length_c   1.000
_cell.angle_alpha   90.00
_cell.angle_beta   90.00
_cell.angle_gamma   90.00
#
_symmetry.space_group_name_H-M   'P 1'
#
loop_
_entity.id
_entity.type
_entity.pdbx_description
1 polymer ?
#
loop_
_entity_poly.entity_id
_entity_poly.type
_entity_poly.pdbx_seq_one_letter_code
_entity_poly.pdbx_strand_id
1 'polypeptide(L)' 'MKKAISEEAIRGLPNLKIEEGSICGDCQIGKQTKMPHPKLQHLTTIRVLELLHMDLMGPMQTESLGGK' A
#
# COMPACT_ATOMS: atom_id res chain seq x y z
N MET A 1 -0.36 -9.36 24.00
CA MET A 1 -1.77 -9.15 24.43
C MET A 1 -2.20 -10.20 25.46
N LYS A 2 -2.08 -11.51 25.21
CA LYS A 2 -2.44 -12.56 26.20
C LYS A 2 -1.85 -12.35 27.59
N LYS A 3 -0.53 -12.10 27.67
CA LYS A 3 0.16 -11.86 28.95
C LYS A 3 -0.41 -10.67 29.73
N ALA A 4 -0.74 -9.58 29.04
CA ALA A 4 -1.34 -8.40 29.66
C ALA A 4 -2.75 -8.66 30.18
N ILE A 5 -3.51 -9.56 29.54
CA ILE A 5 -4.83 -9.99 30.00
C ILE A 5 -4.71 -10.91 31.22
N SER A 6 -3.80 -11.90 31.17
CA SER A 6 -3.63 -12.87 32.26
C SER A 6 -3.06 -12.26 33.54
N GLU A 7 -2.21 -11.23 33.42
CA GLU A 7 -1.61 -10.52 34.55
C GLU A 7 -2.45 -9.30 35.00
N GLU A 8 -3.63 -9.08 34.40
CA GLU A 8 -4.49 -7.90 34.64
C GLU A 8 -3.73 -6.57 34.58
N ALA A 9 -2.69 -6.52 33.74
CA ALA A 9 -1.76 -5.39 33.67
C ALA A 9 -2.40 -4.10 33.15
N ILE A 10 -3.61 -4.19 32.56
CA ILE A 10 -4.36 -3.07 31.97
C ILE A 10 -5.77 -3.04 32.56
N ARG A 11 -6.09 -1.97 33.31
CA ARG A 11 -7.44 -1.76 33.87
C ARG A 11 -8.47 -1.56 32.77
N GLY A 12 -9.61 -2.22 32.90
CA GLY A 12 -10.75 -2.09 31.98
C GLY A 12 -10.67 -2.94 30.71
N LEU A 13 -9.63 -3.77 30.57
CA LEU A 13 -9.52 -4.67 29.44
C LEU A 13 -10.39 -5.92 29.67
N PRO A 14 -11.33 -6.27 28.78
CA PRO A 14 -12.15 -7.47 28.94
C PRO A 14 -11.31 -8.74 28.78
N ASN A 15 -11.77 -9.84 29.38
CA ASN A 15 -11.08 -11.13 29.30
C ASN A 15 -11.31 -11.77 27.92
N LEU A 16 -10.40 -11.48 26.99
CA LEU A 16 -10.50 -11.90 25.59
C LEU A 16 -9.80 -13.25 25.38
N LYS A 17 -10.48 -14.21 24.75
CA LYS A 17 -9.84 -15.41 24.20
C LYS A 17 -9.13 -15.04 22.90
N ILE A 18 -7.83 -14.83 22.98
CA ILE A 18 -7.01 -14.53 21.79
C ILE A 18 -6.52 -15.85 21.20
N GLU A 19 -6.91 -16.16 19.98
CA GLU A 19 -6.26 -17.22 19.21
C GLU A 19 -4.96 -16.65 18.62
N GLU A 20 -3.84 -17.32 18.89
CA GLU A 20 -2.56 -16.96 18.30
C GLU A 20 -2.35 -17.79 17.03
N GLY A 21 -1.85 -17.15 15.98
CA GLY A 21 -1.56 -17.80 14.70
C GLY A 21 -2.67 -17.68 13.66
N SER A 22 -3.89 -17.26 14.02
CA SER A 22 -4.90 -16.86 13.04
C SER A 22 -4.67 -15.41 12.60
N ILE A 23 -4.37 -15.24 11.31
CA ILE A 23 -4.27 -13.92 10.69
C ILE A 23 -5.69 -13.51 10.30
N CYS A 24 -6.19 -12.41 10.85
CA CYS A 24 -7.46 -11.83 10.40
C CYS A 24 -7.31 -11.29 8.97
N GLY A 25 -8.14 -11.77 8.04
CA GLY A 25 -8.10 -11.38 6.63
C GLY A 25 -8.29 -9.87 6.43
N ASP A 26 -9.28 -9.26 7.10
CA ASP A 26 -9.53 -7.82 7.02
C ASP A 26 -8.37 -7.00 7.57
N CYS A 27 -7.76 -7.46 8.67
CA CYS A 27 -6.55 -6.84 9.22
C CYS A 27 -5.37 -6.97 8.27
N GLN A 28 -5.23 -8.09 7.55
CA GLN A 28 -4.14 -8.30 6.60
C GLN A 28 -4.28 -7.39 5.37
N ILE A 29 -5.51 -7.22 4.87
CA ILE A 29 -5.81 -6.29 3.76
C ILE A 29 -5.59 -4.85 4.22
N GLY A 30 -6.15 -4.46 5.37
CA GLY A 30 -6.03 -3.09 5.90
C GLY A 30 -4.62 -2.71 6.35
N LYS A 31 -3.78 -3.69 6.70
CA LYS A 31 -2.37 -3.51 7.06
C LYS A 31 -1.41 -3.88 5.93
N GLN A 32 -1.91 -4.09 4.71
CA GLN A 32 -1.03 -4.37 3.58
C GLN A 32 -0.11 -3.17 3.36
N THR A 33 1.15 -3.31 3.75
CA THR A 33 2.21 -2.41 3.32
C THR A 33 2.48 -2.67 1.84
N LYS A 34 2.67 -1.61 1.04
CA LYS A 34 3.09 -1.76 -0.35
C LYS A 34 4.28 -2.71 -0.38
N MET A 35 4.16 -3.84 -1.07
CA MET A 35 5.33 -4.67 -1.34
C MET A 35 6.38 -3.80 -2.03
N PRO A 36 7.67 -3.97 -1.71
CA PRO A 36 8.72 -3.20 -2.36
C PRO A 36 8.62 -3.40 -3.86
N HIS A 37 8.64 -2.30 -4.61
CA HIS A 37 8.70 -2.38 -6.06
C HIS A 37 10.04 -3.03 -6.45
N PRO A 38 10.06 -4.06 -7.31
CA PRO A 38 11.30 -4.66 -7.76
C PRO A 38 12.22 -3.61 -8.37
N LYS A 39 13.50 -3.64 -8.02
CA LYS A 39 14.49 -2.76 -8.66
C LYS A 39 14.77 -3.27 -10.07
N LEU A 40 14.71 -2.38 -11.05
CA LEU A 40 15.25 -2.64 -12.38
C LEU A 40 16.78 -2.79 -12.26
N GLN A 41 17.29 -3.95 -12.66
CA GLN A 41 18.73 -4.28 -12.61
C GLN A 41 19.52 -3.76 -13.82
N HIS A 42 18.83 -3.27 -14.85
CA HIS A 42 19.42 -2.79 -16.09
C HIS A 42 18.83 -1.43 -16.48
N LEU A 43 19.63 -0.62 -17.17
CA LEU A 43 19.16 0.58 -17.83
C LEU A 43 18.24 0.18 -18.98
N THR A 44 17.06 0.79 -19.07
CA THR A 44 16.10 0.56 -20.15
C THR A 44 16.47 1.26 -21.46
N THR A 45 17.47 2.15 -21.44
CA THR A 45 17.93 2.93 -22.60
C THR A 45 19.45 3.07 -22.60
N ILE A 46 20.05 3.04 -23.80
CA ILE A 46 21.49 3.15 -24.07
C ILE A 46 21.82 4.51 -24.71
N ARG A 47 20.90 5.11 -25.48
CA ARG A 47 21.11 6.37 -26.21
C ARG A 47 20.13 7.45 -25.79
N VAL A 48 20.50 8.71 -26.03
CA VAL A 48 19.65 9.87 -25.77
C VAL A 48 18.39 9.77 -26.66
N LEU A 49 17.22 10.07 -26.09
CA LEU A 49 15.90 10.00 -26.74
C LEU A 49 15.45 8.59 -27.19
N GLU A 50 16.01 7.52 -26.62
CA GLU A 50 15.57 6.14 -26.94
C GLU A 50 14.20 5.79 -26.33
N LEU A 51 13.85 6.37 -25.17
CA LEU A 51 12.54 6.23 -24.55
C LEU A 51 12.02 7.61 -24.13
N LEU A 52 10.83 7.95 -24.63
CA LEU A 52 10.11 9.17 -24.25
C LEU A 52 8.84 8.76 -23.51
N HIS A 53 8.74 9.16 -22.25
CA HIS A 53 7.50 9.04 -21.49
C HIS A 53 6.69 10.32 -21.67
N MET A 54 5.49 10.20 -22.24
CA MET A 54 4.52 11.29 -22.34
C MET A 54 3.31 10.91 -21.51
N ASP A 55 2.89 11.82 -20.66
CA ASP A 55 1.65 11.66 -19.89
C ASP A 55 0.68 12.78 -20.28
N LEU A 56 -0.61 12.46 -20.27
CA LEU A 56 -1.65 13.43 -20.52
C LEU A 56 -2.11 13.98 -19.18
N MET A 57 -2.18 15.31 -19.09
CA MET A 57 -2.81 15.95 -17.95
C MET A 57 -4.30 15.58 -17.91
N GLY A 58 -4.83 15.42 -16.70
CA GLY A 58 -6.25 15.18 -16.45
C GLY A 58 -7.18 16.26 -17.02
N PRO A 59 -8.49 16.15 -16.80
CA PRO A 59 -9.49 16.97 -17.49
C PRO A 59 -9.15 18.46 -17.35
N MET A 60 -8.75 19.07 -18.47
CA MET A 60 -8.51 20.50 -18.55
C MET A 60 -9.85 21.23 -18.58
N GLN A 61 -9.94 22.37 -17.87
CA GLN A 61 -11.15 23.19 -17.91
C GLN A 61 -11.41 23.77 -19.30
N THR A 62 -10.35 23.97 -20.07
CA THR A 62 -10.42 24.49 -21.43
C THR A 62 -10.44 23.34 -22.42
N GLU A 63 -11.45 23.34 -23.29
CA GLU A 63 -11.54 22.37 -24.38
C GLU A 63 -10.35 22.50 -25.33
N SER A 64 -9.87 21.36 -25.84
CA SER A 64 -8.84 21.36 -26.86
C SER A 64 -9.40 21.92 -28.17
N LEU A 65 -8.52 22.44 -29.04
CA LEU A 65 -8.90 22.92 -30.37
C LEU A 65 -9.53 21.83 -31.24
N GLY A 66 -9.30 20.55 -30.90
CA GLY A 66 -9.87 19.40 -31.61
C GLY A 66 -11.32 19.09 -31.23
N GLY A 67 -11.84 19.65 -30.12
CA GLY A 67 -13.17 19.35 -29.61
C GLY A 67 -13.32 17.87 -29.23
N LYS A 68 -13.16 17.59 -27.93
CA LYS A 68 -12.95 16.26 -27.30
C LYS A 68 -11.59 15.64 -27.53
#